data_AF-S4RHN8-F1
#
_entry.id   AF-S4RHN8-F1
#
_cell.length_a   1.000
_cell.length_b   1.000
_cell.length_c   1.000
_cell.angle_alpha   90.00
_cell.angle_beta   90.00
_cell.angle_gamma   90.00
#
_symmetry.space_group_name_H-M   'P 1'
#
loop_
_entity.id
_entity.type
_entity.pdbx_description
1 polymer ?
#
loop_
_entity_poly.entity_id
_entity_poly.type
_entity_poly.pdbx_seq_one_letter_code
_entity_poly.pdbx_strand_id
1 'polypeptide(L)'
;QNGDVCISILHPPVDDPQSGELPSERWNPTQNVRTILLSVISLLSEPNTFSPANVDASVMYRRWRDSRAKDKEYENIIRMRVLATQADADRDGVKVPTTLAEYCVKPRAPP
;
A
#
# COMPACT_ATOMS: atom_id res chain seq x y z
N GLN A 1 -3.21 -10.74 -11.95
CA GLN A 1 -3.32 -9.30 -11.61
C GLN A 1 -2.03 -8.61 -12.02
N ASN A 2 -2.14 -7.39 -12.55
CA ASN A 2 -1.12 -6.67 -13.32
C ASN A 2 -0.20 -5.75 -12.49
N GLY A 3 -0.44 -5.61 -11.18
CA GLY A 3 0.42 -4.83 -10.28
C GLY A 3 -0.03 -3.38 -10.06
N ASP A 4 -1.13 -2.95 -10.71
CA ASP A 4 -1.67 -1.60 -10.53
C ASP A 4 -2.32 -1.43 -9.14
N VAL A 5 -2.19 -0.23 -8.59
CA VAL A 5 -2.80 0.16 -7.31
C VAL A 5 -4.10 0.91 -7.56
N CYS A 6 -5.19 0.45 -6.96
CA CYS A 6 -6.50 1.12 -7.02
C CYS A 6 -6.66 2.08 -5.82
N ILE A 7 -6.43 3.37 -6.06
CA ILE A 7 -6.71 4.46 -5.10
C ILE A 7 -7.46 5.59 -5.80
N SER A 8 -8.44 6.17 -5.12
CA SER A 8 -9.35 7.16 -5.70
C SER A 8 -8.66 8.41 -6.24
N ILE A 9 -7.55 8.83 -5.61
CA ILE A 9 -6.77 10.01 -6.03
C ILE A 9 -6.03 9.82 -7.36
N LEU A 10 -5.91 8.59 -7.89
CA LEU A 10 -5.33 8.33 -9.21
C LEU A 10 -6.40 8.27 -10.32
N HIS A 11 -7.68 8.41 -9.95
CA HIS A 11 -8.77 8.52 -10.92
C HIS A 11 -9.13 9.99 -11.17
N PRO A 12 -9.52 10.34 -12.42
CA PRO A 12 -10.00 11.68 -12.72
C PRO A 12 -11.22 12.04 -11.85
N PRO A 13 -11.47 13.33 -11.65
CA PRO A 13 -12.69 13.76 -10.97
C PRO A 13 -13.92 13.31 -11.78
N VAL A 14 -14.96 12.92 -11.07
CA VAL A 14 -16.28 12.64 -11.64
C VAL A 14 -17.19 13.76 -11.16
N ASP A 15 -17.84 14.47 -12.09
CA ASP A 15 -18.90 15.42 -11.76
C ASP A 15 -20.18 14.64 -11.43
N ASP A 16 -20.15 13.90 -10.33
CA ASP A 16 -21.31 13.23 -9.76
C ASP A 16 -21.63 13.83 -8.38
N PRO A 17 -22.62 14.75 -8.30
CA PRO A 17 -23.05 15.36 -7.05
C PRO A 17 -23.61 14.36 -6.01
N GLN A 18 -23.95 13.13 -6.41
CA GLN A 18 -24.46 12.09 -5.50
C GLN A 18 -23.36 11.19 -4.94
N SER A 19 -22.13 11.28 -5.46
CA SER A 19 -21.01 10.44 -5.02
C SER A 19 -20.61 10.67 -3.56
N GLY A 20 -20.79 11.91 -3.06
CA GLY A 20 -20.35 12.32 -1.72
C GLY A 20 -18.83 12.41 -1.56
N GLU A 21 -18.06 12.29 -2.65
CA GLU A 21 -16.60 12.34 -2.63
C GLU A 21 -16.09 13.79 -2.55
N LEU A 22 -15.03 13.99 -1.78
CA LEU A 22 -14.36 15.28 -1.68
C LEU A 22 -13.39 15.48 -2.87
N PRO A 23 -13.14 16.73 -3.30
CA PRO A 23 -12.13 17.02 -4.33
C PRO A 23 -10.72 16.51 -3.99
N SER A 24 -10.39 16.40 -2.69
CA SER A 24 -9.14 15.83 -2.19
C SER A 24 -9.02 14.32 -2.37
N GLU A 25 -10.13 13.62 -2.60
CA GLU A 25 -10.20 12.17 -2.79
C GLU A 25 -10.08 11.76 -4.27
N ARG A 26 -9.95 12.73 -5.18
CA ARG A 26 -9.76 12.53 -6.61
C ARG A 26 -8.50 13.22 -7.12
N TRP A 27 -8.07 12.84 -8.33
CA TRP A 27 -6.97 13.52 -8.98
C TRP A 27 -7.35 14.98 -9.27
N ASN A 28 -6.45 15.89 -8.91
CA ASN A 28 -6.56 17.30 -9.26
C ASN A 28 -5.15 17.92 -9.30
N PRO A 29 -4.96 19.10 -9.93
CA PRO A 29 -3.63 19.70 -10.10
C PRO A 29 -2.88 20.06 -8.81
N THR A 30 -3.52 20.01 -7.65
CA THR A 30 -2.85 20.23 -6.34
C THR A 30 -2.25 18.95 -5.75
N GLN A 31 -2.66 17.78 -6.25
CA GLN A 31 -2.05 16.49 -5.90
C GLN A 31 -0.63 16.40 -6.44
N ASN A 32 0.22 15.65 -5.75
CA ASN A 32 1.61 15.48 -6.15
C ASN A 32 2.13 14.09 -5.73
N VAL A 33 3.32 13.74 -6.18
CA VAL A 33 3.91 12.40 -5.90
C VAL A 33 3.99 12.12 -4.40
N ARG A 34 4.25 13.14 -3.56
CA ARG A 34 4.29 12.95 -2.11
C ARG A 34 2.92 12.56 -1.56
N THR A 35 1.84 13.20 -1.98
CA THR A 35 0.48 12.83 -1.52
C THR A 35 0.11 11.43 -1.98
N ILE A 36 0.49 11.04 -3.21
CA ILE A 36 0.30 9.68 -3.72
C ILE A 36 1.01 8.64 -2.83
N LEU A 37 2.30 8.84 -2.54
CA LEU A 37 3.06 7.88 -1.74
C LEU A 37 2.49 7.71 -0.32
N LEU A 38 2.02 8.80 0.29
CA LEU A 38 1.34 8.74 1.60
C LEU A 38 0.02 7.97 1.52
N SER A 39 -0.77 8.17 0.47
CA SER A 39 -2.00 7.40 0.25
C SER A 39 -1.74 5.91 0.02
N VAL A 40 -0.66 5.55 -0.68
CA VAL A 40 -0.26 4.14 -0.85
C VAL A 40 0.13 3.51 0.50
N ILE A 41 0.90 4.21 1.34
CA ILE A 41 1.23 3.75 2.69
C ILE A 41 -0.05 3.54 3.52
N SER A 42 -0.99 4.47 3.44
CA SER A 42 -2.29 4.37 4.11
C SER A 42 -3.07 3.14 3.65
N LEU A 43 -3.16 2.89 2.34
CA LEU A 43 -3.87 1.73 1.78
C LEU A 43 -3.21 0.39 2.19
N LEU A 44 -1.87 0.33 2.22
CA LEU A 44 -1.17 -0.87 2.65
C LEU A 44 -1.37 -1.17 4.14
N SER A 45 -1.57 -0.12 4.95
CA SER A 45 -1.84 -0.24 6.39
C SER A 45 -3.29 -0.64 6.66
N GLU A 46 -4.22 -0.10 5.87
CA GLU A 46 -5.66 -0.34 5.98
C GLU A 46 -6.26 -0.69 4.61
N PRO A 47 -6.21 -1.97 4.19
CA PRO A 47 -6.74 -2.40 2.91
C PRO A 47 -8.25 -2.15 2.77
N ASN A 48 -8.68 -1.59 1.62
CA ASN A 48 -10.10 -1.42 1.33
C ASN A 48 -10.76 -2.78 0.95
N THR A 49 -11.65 -3.26 1.82
CA THR A 49 -12.37 -4.53 1.62
C THR A 49 -13.78 -4.36 1.04
N PHE A 50 -14.28 -3.12 0.93
CA PHE A 50 -15.59 -2.81 0.33
C PHE A 50 -15.53 -2.80 -1.19
N SER A 51 -14.43 -2.29 -1.76
CA SER A 51 -14.18 -2.27 -3.20
C SER A 51 -12.74 -2.72 -3.49
N PRO A 52 -12.47 -4.05 -3.41
CA PRO A 52 -11.10 -4.54 -3.51
C PRO A 52 -10.65 -4.66 -4.97
N ALA A 53 -9.41 -4.25 -5.26
CA ALA A 53 -8.75 -4.55 -6.54
C ALA A 53 -8.48 -6.05 -6.73
N ASN A 54 -8.28 -6.77 -5.61
CA ASN A 54 -8.13 -8.22 -5.57
C ASN A 54 -9.15 -8.83 -4.59
N VAL A 55 -10.18 -9.47 -5.14
CA VAL A 55 -11.26 -10.08 -4.36
C VAL A 55 -10.74 -11.22 -3.47
N ASP A 56 -9.89 -12.10 -3.99
CA ASP A 56 -9.37 -13.24 -3.24
C ASP A 56 -8.50 -12.79 -2.06
N ALA A 57 -7.61 -11.82 -2.28
CA ALA A 57 -6.79 -11.23 -1.21
C ALA A 57 -7.64 -10.53 -0.15
N SER A 58 -8.71 -9.83 -0.57
CA SER A 58 -9.66 -9.20 0.36
C SER A 58 -10.39 -10.24 1.23
N VAL A 59 -10.80 -11.37 0.67
CA VAL A 59 -11.39 -12.47 1.43
C VAL A 59 -10.40 -13.06 2.43
N MET A 60 -9.16 -13.35 1.99
CA MET A 60 -8.09 -13.86 2.87
C MET A 60 -7.77 -12.88 4.01
N TYR A 61 -7.64 -11.59 3.71
CA TYR A 61 -7.39 -10.55 4.71
C TYR A 61 -8.52 -10.46 5.75
N ARG A 62 -9.79 -10.48 5.32
CA ARG A 62 -10.93 -10.48 6.24
C ARG A 62 -10.94 -11.71 7.14
N ARG A 63 -10.71 -12.91 6.60
CA ARG A 63 -10.61 -14.15 7.39
C ARG A 63 -9.50 -14.06 8.44
N TRP A 64 -8.31 -13.59 8.05
CA TRP A 64 -7.19 -13.36 8.97
C TRP A 64 -7.55 -12.37 10.08
N ARG A 65 -8.14 -11.21 9.72
CA ARG A 65 -8.53 -10.16 10.68
C ARG A 65 -9.64 -10.63 11.64
N ASP A 66 -10.72 -11.17 11.11
CA ASP A 66 -11.92 -11.53 11.87
C ASP A 66 -11.67 -12.75 12.78
N SER A 67 -10.76 -13.64 12.37
CA SER A 67 -10.28 -14.75 13.21
C SER A 67 -9.28 -14.33 14.30
N ARG A 68 -8.92 -13.04 14.38
CA ARG A 68 -7.86 -12.49 15.25
C ARG A 68 -6.51 -13.19 15.02
N ALA A 69 -6.10 -13.25 13.75
CA ALA A 69 -4.84 -13.84 13.28
C ALA A 69 -4.66 -15.34 13.60
N LYS A 70 -5.76 -16.08 13.81
CA LYS A 70 -5.74 -17.55 13.92
C LYS A 70 -5.61 -18.21 12.55
N ASP A 71 -6.33 -17.69 11.56
CA ASP A 71 -6.12 -18.07 10.16
C ASP A 71 -4.82 -17.44 9.66
N LYS A 72 -3.86 -18.26 9.24
CA LYS A 72 -2.50 -17.84 8.87
C LYS A 72 -2.27 -17.73 7.36
N GLU A 73 -3.27 -18.03 6.54
CA GLU A 73 -3.14 -18.08 5.08
C GLU A 73 -2.60 -16.75 4.52
N TYR A 74 -3.24 -15.64 4.85
CA TYR A 74 -2.82 -14.30 4.39
C TYR A 74 -1.40 -13.94 4.86
N GLU A 75 -1.11 -14.13 6.15
CA GLU A 75 0.19 -13.83 6.76
C GLU A 75 1.33 -14.64 6.14
N ASN A 76 1.09 -15.92 5.84
CA ASN A 76 2.07 -16.81 5.23
C ASN A 76 2.42 -16.40 3.80
N ILE A 77 1.42 -15.95 3.02
CA ILE A 77 1.67 -15.43 1.67
C ILE A 77 2.52 -14.16 1.74
N ILE A 78 2.19 -13.21 2.64
CA ILE A 78 2.99 -11.99 2.83
C ILE A 78 4.43 -12.34 3.22
N ARG A 79 4.62 -13.25 4.18
CA ARG A 79 5.95 -13.71 4.59
C ARG A 79 6.74 -14.31 3.43
N MET A 80 6.11 -15.17 2.63
CA MET A 80 6.74 -15.78 1.45
C MET A 80 7.18 -14.71 0.43
N ARG A 81 6.35 -13.69 0.19
CA ARG A 81 6.67 -12.61 -0.75
C ARG A 81 7.82 -11.73 -0.25
N VAL A 82 7.81 -11.36 1.04
CA VAL A 82 8.91 -10.59 1.66
C VAL A 82 10.24 -11.36 1.60
N LEU A 83 10.22 -12.67 1.83
CA LEU A 83 11.43 -13.49 1.71
C LEU A 83 11.94 -13.57 0.27
N ALA A 84 11.03 -13.63 -0.71
CA ALA A 84 11.42 -13.68 -2.12
C ALA A 84 12.14 -12.40 -2.58
N THR A 85 11.82 -11.23 -2.02
CA THR A 85 12.49 -9.97 -2.39
C THR A 85 13.91 -9.84 -1.86
N GLN A 86 14.36 -10.75 -0.98
CA GLN A 86 15.74 -10.71 -0.45
C GLN A 86 16.77 -10.87 -1.56
N ALA A 87 16.50 -11.76 -2.54
CA ALA A 87 17.40 -11.96 -3.67
C ALA A 87 17.53 -10.69 -4.55
N ASP A 88 16.46 -9.90 -4.66
CA ASP A 88 16.49 -8.62 -5.38
C ASP A 88 17.33 -7.59 -4.61
N ALA A 89 17.13 -7.50 -3.29
CA ALA A 89 17.91 -6.60 -2.43
C ALA A 89 19.41 -6.92 -2.46
N ASP A 90 19.78 -8.20 -2.42
CA ASP A 90 21.16 -8.66 -2.49
C ASP A 90 21.80 -8.33 -3.85
N ARG A 91 21.06 -8.56 -4.95
CA ARG A 91 21.49 -8.21 -6.31
C ARG A 91 21.73 -6.71 -6.46
N ASP A 92 20.86 -5.89 -5.88
CA ASP A 92 20.92 -4.44 -6.01
C ASP A 92 21.86 -3.81 -4.96
N GLY A 93 22.47 -4.61 -4.08
CA GLY A 93 23.37 -4.14 -3.02
C GLY A 93 22.67 -3.32 -1.92
N VAL A 94 21.36 -3.50 -1.77
CA VAL A 94 20.52 -2.73 -0.84
C VAL A 94 20.38 -3.48 0.48
N LYS A 95 20.80 -2.86 1.59
CA LYS A 95 20.52 -3.37 2.94
C LYS A 95 19.14 -2.88 3.39
N VAL A 96 18.18 -3.80 3.51
CA VAL A 96 16.82 -3.48 4.00
C VAL A 96 16.88 -3.12 5.50
N PRO A 97 16.32 -1.96 5.93
CA PRO A 97 16.29 -1.57 7.33
C PRO A 97 15.37 -2.48 8.14
N THR A 98 15.81 -2.87 9.34
CA THR A 98 15.03 -3.75 10.24
C THR A 98 14.66 -3.08 11.56
N THR A 99 15.19 -1.88 11.80
CA THR A 99 14.87 -1.06 12.97
C THR A 99 14.26 0.28 12.55
N LEU A 100 13.50 0.90 13.45
CA LEU A 100 12.95 2.24 13.22
C LEU A 100 14.05 3.28 12.96
N ALA A 101 15.17 3.18 13.67
CA ALA A 101 16.29 4.09 13.51
C ALA A 101 16.93 3.96 12.12
N GLU A 102 17.09 2.74 11.61
CA GLU A 102 17.58 2.49 10.24
C GLU A 102 16.58 2.95 9.18
N TYR A 103 15.27 2.79 9.43
CA TYR A 103 14.22 3.22 8.49
C TYR A 103 14.10 4.75 8.39
N CYS A 104 14.27 5.46 9.51
CA CYS A 104 14.10 6.92 9.59
C CYS A 104 15.40 7.72 9.50
N VAL A 105 16.46 7.16 8.90
CA VAL A 105 17.73 7.89 8.72
C VAL A 105 17.48 9.14 7.88
N LYS A 106 17.86 10.30 8.43
CA LYS A 106 17.85 11.55 7.68
C LYS A 106 19.06 11.56 6.74
N PRO A 107 18.89 11.76 5.43
CA PRO A 107 20.03 11.93 4.55
C PRO A 107 20.85 13.12 5.04
N ARG A 108 22.18 12.97 5.09
CA ARG A 108 23.06 14.13 5.27
C ARG A 108 22.81 15.07 4.09
N ALA A 109 22.65 16.36 4.38
CA ALA A 109 22.62 17.37 3.32
C ALA A 109 23.89 17.20 2.46
N PRO A 110 23.77 17.21 1.12
CA PRO A 110 24.96 17.25 0.28
C PRO A 110 25.81 18.49 0.67
N PRO A 111 27.15 18.38 0.59
CA PRO A 111 28.05 19.49 0.88
C PRO A 111 27.82 20.69 -0.04
#